data_AF-A0A2W0F223-F1
#
_entry.id   AF-A0A2W0F223-F1
#
_cell.length_a   1.000
_cell.length_b   1.000
_cell.length_c   1.000
_cell.angle_alpha   90.00
_cell.angle_beta   90.00
_cell.angle_gamma   90.00
#
_symmetry.space_group_name_H-M   'P 1'
#
loop_
_entity.id
_entity.type
_entity.pdbx_description
1 polymer ?
#
loop_
_entity_poly.entity_id
_entity_poly.type
_entity_poly.pdbx_seq_one_letter_code
_entity_poly.pdbx_strand_id
1 'polypeptide(L)'
;MGRLSDFFVRELSRHQVWRFFLFATFLFVLPLILADYPYIDDNWRSLAAGLAWSEQGRLFAQLFYNALTFSHAAPNVFPLPLLIATLAMASALTSLAFHYCPRPTIGSCLVVLPLWYNPFFLQNLSYQYDGPATTLSLVAVIYAITFRHPWRSVQWLVPAFLIALALGLYQISLNVFLGLCCLELLRAANDKTSPLPWRDLLGWKAAQVILGGFIYSISAYPFMGSNRTLLLDWAGDPLLQIEINIGRVLEKVVLLFHGGWLWVFGGLLLFALVGAVQLGGRVAARQDSAPKKLLIGLMCLLAVPVVTLLVSGVALFFRDFNEGARTLMGFAVLLVLLFYLSHLALASIHERLPLLLIIPLLAMLSLSFAYGRVLTMQKTFASTALASLSYDIASRQALREARLIYLSVSYSDHWLTAAAGSFKQMPVLHYLLNIDFYMLAENLPKAGITNVVAERERRNATRVGYQGYPALVDSQYYRIYLIGDYGFIVMKEPPPIKTLHW
;
A
#
# COMPACT_ATOMS: atom_id res chain seq x y z
N MET A 1 18.67 -17.34 -33.68
CA MET A 1 17.48 -16.84 -32.95
C MET A 1 16.77 -17.89 -32.07
N GLY A 2 17.02 -19.21 -32.22
CA GLY A 2 16.33 -20.26 -31.44
C GLY A 2 16.65 -20.36 -29.93
N ARG A 3 17.83 -19.92 -29.47
CA ARG A 3 18.18 -20.03 -28.03
C ARG A 3 17.49 -18.99 -27.12
N LEU A 4 17.10 -17.83 -27.67
CA LEU A 4 16.35 -16.81 -26.94
C LEU A 4 14.84 -17.11 -26.93
N SER A 5 14.31 -17.77 -27.98
CA SER A 5 12.89 -18.11 -28.06
C SER A 5 12.46 -19.16 -27.05
N ASP A 6 13.34 -20.09 -26.69
CA ASP A 6 13.04 -21.15 -25.71
C ASP A 6 13.15 -20.66 -24.26
N PHE A 7 13.86 -19.56 -24.02
CA PHE A 7 14.10 -19.06 -22.66
C PHE A 7 12.81 -18.63 -21.95
N PHE A 8 11.85 -18.05 -22.69
CA PHE A 8 10.64 -17.48 -22.08
C PHE A 8 9.54 -18.51 -21.81
N VAL A 9 9.60 -19.66 -22.48
CA VAL A 9 8.63 -20.76 -22.34
C VAL A 9 9.17 -21.86 -21.42
N ARG A 10 10.49 -21.93 -21.24
CA ARG A 10 11.14 -22.92 -20.41
C ARG A 10 10.74 -22.82 -18.95
N GLU A 11 10.57 -23.99 -18.33
CA GLU A 11 10.40 -24.15 -16.89
C GLU A 11 11.61 -23.57 -16.14
N LEU A 12 11.34 -22.68 -15.19
CA LEU A 12 12.36 -22.02 -14.40
C LEU A 12 12.69 -22.81 -13.14
N SER A 13 13.98 -22.88 -12.80
CA SER A 13 14.40 -23.40 -11.50
C SER A 13 14.04 -22.43 -10.38
N ARG A 14 13.97 -22.92 -9.14
CA ARG A 14 13.65 -22.08 -7.97
C ARG A 14 14.58 -20.87 -7.81
N HIS A 15 15.87 -21.04 -8.08
CA HIS A 15 16.84 -19.94 -8.05
C HIS A 15 16.62 -18.92 -9.16
N GLN A 16 16.19 -19.33 -10.36
CA GLN A 16 15.88 -18.42 -11.46
C GLN A 16 14.62 -17.60 -11.15
N VAL A 17 13.57 -18.24 -10.64
CA VAL A 17 12.34 -17.56 -10.19
C VAL A 17 12.65 -16.54 -9.09
N TRP A 18 13.47 -16.93 -8.11
CA TRP A 18 13.88 -16.02 -7.04
C TRP A 18 14.67 -14.82 -7.55
N ARG A 19 15.64 -15.01 -8.47
CA ARG A 19 16.38 -13.90 -9.09
C ARG A 19 15.48 -12.99 -9.91
N PHE A 20 14.51 -13.56 -10.63
CA PHE A 20 13.51 -12.79 -11.37
C PHE A 20 12.71 -11.89 -10.43
N PHE A 21 12.15 -12.45 -9.35
CA PHE A 21 11.40 -11.65 -8.38
C PHE A 21 12.28 -10.66 -7.65
N LEU A 22 13.51 -11.01 -7.27
CA LEU A 22 14.44 -10.08 -6.63
C LEU A 22 14.73 -8.86 -7.50
N PHE A 23 15.03 -9.09 -8.79
CA PHE A 23 15.25 -8.00 -9.74
C PHE A 23 13.99 -7.15 -9.91
N ALA A 24 12.84 -7.79 -10.14
CA ALA A 24 11.58 -7.08 -10.34
C ALA A 24 11.14 -6.28 -9.10
N THR A 25 11.24 -6.85 -7.90
CA THR A 25 10.83 -6.17 -6.67
C THR A 25 11.76 -5.02 -6.34
N PHE A 26 13.08 -5.21 -6.50
CA PHE A 26 14.07 -4.15 -6.30
C PHE A 26 13.87 -2.99 -7.29
N LEU A 27 13.65 -3.29 -8.57
CA LEU A 27 13.44 -2.27 -9.60
C LEU A 27 12.22 -1.39 -9.29
N PHE A 28 11.17 -1.96 -8.71
CA PHE A 28 9.96 -1.24 -8.33
C PHE A 28 10.15 -0.29 -7.15
N VAL A 29 11.03 -0.61 -6.18
CA VAL A 29 11.31 0.27 -5.02
C VAL A 29 12.51 1.20 -5.22
N LEU A 30 13.34 0.95 -6.23
CA LEU A 30 14.47 1.80 -6.59
C LEU A 30 14.12 3.31 -6.63
N PRO A 31 13.04 3.76 -7.29
CA PRO A 31 12.71 5.19 -7.31
C PRO A 31 12.39 5.78 -5.91
N LEU A 32 11.91 4.97 -4.97
CA LEU A 32 11.67 5.39 -3.58
C LEU A 32 12.97 5.52 -2.79
N ILE A 33 13.89 4.56 -2.97
CA ILE A 33 15.23 4.59 -2.36
C ILE A 33 16.00 5.82 -2.84
N LEU A 34 15.92 6.12 -4.15
CA LEU A 34 16.60 7.28 -4.73
C LEU A 34 15.97 8.62 -4.30
N ALA A 35 14.66 8.66 -4.09
CA ALA A 35 13.98 9.86 -3.60
C ALA A 35 14.37 10.17 -2.14
N ASP A 36 14.53 9.14 -1.30
CA ASP A 36 14.88 9.25 0.12
C ASP A 36 14.06 10.35 0.82
N TYR A 37 12.74 10.21 0.75
CA TYR A 37 11.81 11.22 1.27
C TYR A 37 11.18 10.71 2.58
N PRO A 38 11.34 11.42 3.71
CA PRO A 38 10.66 11.08 4.96
C PRO A 38 9.17 11.43 4.84
N TYR A 39 8.35 10.39 4.68
CA TYR A 39 6.94 10.53 4.37
C TYR A 39 6.09 10.74 5.64
N ILE A 40 5.42 11.90 5.71
CA ILE A 40 4.47 12.30 6.77
C ILE A 40 5.01 11.99 8.19
N ASP A 41 4.55 10.89 8.80
CA ASP A 41 4.89 10.43 10.15
C ASP A 41 6.39 10.14 10.32
N ASP A 42 7.09 9.84 9.22
CA ASP A 42 8.54 9.59 9.24
C ASP A 42 9.32 10.82 9.72
N ASN A 43 8.80 12.05 9.54
CA ASN A 43 9.44 13.25 10.05
C ASN A 43 9.50 13.24 11.58
N TRP A 44 8.37 13.01 12.23
CA TRP A 44 8.33 12.86 13.69
C TRP A 44 9.15 11.66 14.17
N ARG A 45 9.04 10.50 13.50
CA ARG A 45 9.78 9.28 13.89
C ARG A 45 11.28 9.44 13.78
N SER A 46 11.77 10.06 12.71
CA SER A 46 13.20 10.32 12.52
C SER A 46 13.75 11.29 13.56
N LEU A 47 12.93 12.25 14.00
CA LEU A 47 13.32 13.21 15.03
C LEU A 47 13.30 12.61 16.44
N ALA A 48 12.24 11.90 16.79
CA ALA A 48 12.00 11.39 18.16
C ALA A 48 12.50 9.96 18.39
N ALA A 49 12.96 9.27 17.35
CA ALA A 49 13.19 7.81 17.35
C ALA A 49 11.98 7.01 17.91
N GLY A 50 10.77 7.48 17.61
CA GLY A 50 9.54 7.08 18.32
C GLY A 50 8.98 5.69 17.98
N LEU A 51 8.43 5.00 19.00
CA LEU A 51 7.89 3.63 18.94
C LEU A 51 6.36 3.54 19.12
N ALA A 52 5.58 4.40 18.46
CA ALA A 52 4.12 4.43 18.63
C ALA A 52 3.34 3.25 17.98
N TRP A 53 3.98 2.11 17.68
CA TRP A 53 3.32 1.01 16.95
C TRP A 53 2.52 0.07 17.83
N SER A 54 2.98 -0.24 19.04
CA SER A 54 2.24 -1.12 19.97
C SER A 54 0.84 -0.57 20.28
N GLU A 55 0.76 0.73 20.58
CA GLU A 55 -0.49 1.48 20.81
C GLU A 55 -1.43 1.43 19.60
N GLN A 56 -0.89 1.13 18.41
CA GLN A 56 -1.62 0.98 17.16
C GLN A 56 -2.02 -0.47 16.85
N GLY A 57 -1.83 -1.38 17.80
CA GLY A 57 -2.02 -2.83 17.62
C GLY A 57 -0.96 -3.47 16.74
N ARG A 58 0.17 -2.79 16.50
CA ARG A 58 1.26 -3.23 15.62
C ARG A 58 2.52 -3.61 16.42
N LEU A 59 2.34 -4.44 17.45
CA LEU A 59 3.41 -4.87 18.34
C LEU A 59 4.63 -5.45 17.59
N PHE A 60 4.40 -6.28 16.57
CA PHE A 60 5.49 -6.92 15.84
C PHE A 60 6.28 -5.94 14.96
N ALA A 61 5.69 -4.80 14.56
CA ALA A 61 6.42 -3.74 13.87
C ALA A 61 7.43 -3.07 14.81
N GLN A 62 7.03 -2.82 16.06
CA GLN A 62 7.94 -2.31 17.10
C GLN A 62 9.06 -3.31 17.41
N LEU A 63 8.72 -4.58 17.62
CA LEU A 63 9.72 -5.62 17.87
C LEU A 63 10.71 -5.77 16.71
N PHE A 64 10.23 -5.66 15.47
CA PHE A 64 11.10 -5.64 14.28
C PHE A 64 12.12 -4.50 14.34
N TYR A 65 11.70 -3.27 14.65
CA TYR A 65 12.63 -2.14 14.77
C TYR A 65 13.59 -2.28 15.94
N ASN A 66 13.12 -2.74 17.10
CA ASN A 66 13.97 -2.97 18.26
C ASN A 66 15.08 -3.98 17.95
N ALA A 67 14.73 -5.08 17.26
CA ALA A 67 15.69 -6.10 16.86
C ALA A 67 16.66 -5.59 15.79
N LEU A 68 16.16 -4.81 14.81
CA LEU A 68 16.97 -4.29 13.72
C LEU A 68 18.00 -3.25 14.19
N THR A 69 17.63 -2.41 15.15
CA THR A 69 18.48 -1.31 15.64
C THR A 69 19.22 -1.66 16.94
N PHE A 70 18.99 -2.86 17.49
CA PHE A 70 19.50 -3.29 18.80
C PHE A 70 19.22 -2.26 19.90
N SER A 71 18.04 -1.62 19.86
CA SER A 71 17.66 -0.56 20.78
C SER A 71 16.19 -0.62 21.18
N HIS A 72 15.81 0.16 22.19
CA HIS A 72 14.40 0.38 22.55
C HIS A 72 13.82 1.62 21.85
N ALA A 73 14.34 1.96 20.67
CA ALA A 73 13.92 3.10 19.87
C ALA A 73 13.96 2.75 18.37
N ALA A 74 13.46 3.65 17.52
CA ALA A 74 13.50 3.52 16.07
C ALA A 74 14.30 4.66 15.41
N PRO A 75 15.65 4.69 15.58
CA PRO A 75 16.47 5.59 14.77
C PRO A 75 16.26 5.33 13.28
N ASN A 76 16.40 6.36 12.45
CA ASN A 76 16.25 6.20 11.00
C ASN A 76 17.44 5.42 10.44
N VAL A 77 17.17 4.20 9.95
CA VAL A 77 18.15 3.31 9.31
C VAL A 77 17.73 2.96 7.86
N PHE A 78 16.88 3.78 7.25
CA PHE A 78 16.51 3.64 5.85
C PHE A 78 17.76 3.67 4.94
N PRO A 79 17.87 2.86 3.86
CA PRO A 79 16.86 1.95 3.31
C PRO A 79 16.96 0.50 3.81
N LEU A 80 17.76 0.20 4.84
CA LEU A 80 18.04 -1.17 5.29
C LEU A 80 16.77 -2.02 5.54
N PRO A 81 15.76 -1.57 6.32
CA PRO A 81 14.56 -2.38 6.54
C PRO A 81 13.78 -2.66 5.25
N LEU A 82 13.76 -1.72 4.30
CA LEU A 82 13.11 -1.92 3.00
C LEU A 82 13.83 -2.97 2.15
N LEU A 83 15.17 -3.00 2.17
CA LEU A 83 15.97 -4.01 1.47
C LEU A 83 15.70 -5.42 2.04
N ILE A 84 15.64 -5.55 3.37
CA ILE A 84 15.29 -6.81 4.05
C ILE A 84 13.89 -7.27 3.64
N ALA A 85 12.91 -6.34 3.67
CA ALA A 85 11.54 -6.64 3.29
C ALA A 85 11.42 -7.03 1.80
N THR A 86 12.20 -6.41 0.93
CA THR A 86 12.25 -6.72 -0.52
C THR A 86 12.80 -8.13 -0.78
N LEU A 87 13.86 -8.53 -0.06
CA LEU A 87 14.42 -9.90 -0.11
C LEU A 87 13.40 -10.95 0.38
N ALA A 88 12.70 -10.64 1.48
CA ALA A 88 11.66 -11.49 2.03
C ALA A 88 10.48 -11.63 1.04
N MET A 89 10.07 -10.52 0.41
CA MET A 89 9.03 -10.51 -0.62
C MET A 89 9.40 -11.35 -1.84
N ALA A 90 10.63 -11.21 -2.36
CA ALA A 90 11.08 -12.04 -3.49
C ALA A 90 10.98 -13.55 -3.18
N SER A 91 11.31 -13.93 -1.94
CA SER A 91 11.22 -15.30 -1.45
C SER A 91 9.77 -15.77 -1.30
N ALA A 92 8.88 -14.91 -0.79
CA ALA A 92 7.45 -15.18 -0.66
C ALA A 92 6.78 -15.35 -2.03
N LEU A 93 7.03 -14.46 -2.98
CA LEU A 93 6.52 -14.56 -4.35
C LEU A 93 7.05 -15.81 -5.07
N THR A 94 8.31 -16.19 -4.82
CA THR A 94 8.85 -17.47 -5.30
C THR A 94 8.06 -18.65 -4.75
N SER A 95 7.81 -18.68 -3.44
CA SER A 95 6.98 -19.72 -2.81
C SER A 95 5.59 -19.77 -3.44
N LEU A 96 4.97 -18.60 -3.63
CA LEU A 96 3.63 -18.50 -4.21
C LEU A 96 3.57 -18.95 -5.67
N ALA A 97 4.58 -18.60 -6.48
CA ALA A 97 4.67 -19.03 -7.87
C ALA A 97 4.75 -20.56 -7.98
N PHE A 98 5.57 -21.22 -7.17
CA PHE A 98 5.65 -22.69 -7.14
C PHE A 98 4.40 -23.33 -6.55
N HIS A 99 3.78 -22.69 -5.57
CA HIS A 99 2.52 -23.14 -4.99
C HIS A 99 1.40 -23.13 -6.04
N TYR A 100 1.32 -22.08 -6.86
CA TYR A 100 0.33 -21.93 -7.94
C TYR A 100 0.67 -22.70 -9.21
N CYS A 101 1.94 -22.87 -9.53
CA CYS A 101 2.40 -23.56 -10.71
C CYS A 101 3.63 -24.40 -10.35
N PRO A 102 3.51 -25.74 -10.24
CA PRO A 102 4.66 -26.60 -9.91
C PRO A 102 5.84 -26.48 -10.88
N ARG A 103 5.58 -26.05 -12.11
CA ARG A 103 6.56 -25.83 -13.17
C ARG A 103 6.44 -24.40 -13.69
N PRO A 104 6.89 -23.40 -12.91
CA PRO A 104 6.65 -22.00 -13.23
C PRO A 104 7.43 -21.59 -14.47
N THR A 105 6.75 -20.89 -15.38
CA THR A 105 7.36 -20.15 -16.49
C THR A 105 7.41 -18.66 -16.14
N ILE A 106 8.06 -17.83 -16.98
CA ILE A 106 8.00 -16.37 -16.81
C ILE A 106 6.55 -15.89 -16.80
N GLY A 107 5.71 -16.38 -17.71
CA GLY A 107 4.28 -16.04 -17.76
C GLY A 107 3.53 -16.37 -16.47
N SER A 108 3.89 -17.46 -15.79
CA SER A 108 3.35 -17.81 -14.47
C SER A 108 3.83 -16.84 -13.38
N CYS A 109 5.10 -16.41 -13.41
CA CYS A 109 5.65 -15.45 -12.46
C CYS A 109 5.00 -14.07 -12.57
N LEU A 110 4.63 -13.64 -13.79
CA LEU A 110 3.94 -12.36 -14.02
C LEU A 110 2.58 -12.30 -13.32
N VAL A 111 1.91 -13.45 -13.09
CA VAL A 111 0.58 -13.49 -12.47
C VAL A 111 0.58 -13.03 -11.01
N VAL A 112 1.64 -13.34 -10.26
CA VAL A 112 1.72 -13.02 -8.83
C VAL A 112 2.43 -11.70 -8.54
N LEU A 113 3.13 -11.13 -9.53
CA LEU A 113 3.85 -9.87 -9.40
C LEU A 113 2.97 -8.65 -9.00
N PRO A 114 1.67 -8.58 -9.34
CA PRO A 114 0.79 -7.51 -8.87
C PRO A 114 0.64 -7.43 -7.34
N LEU A 115 1.02 -8.46 -6.58
CA LEU A 115 1.12 -8.37 -5.11
C LEU A 115 2.14 -7.32 -4.67
N TRP A 116 3.17 -7.05 -5.49
CA TRP A 116 4.17 -6.03 -5.25
C TRP A 116 3.96 -4.79 -6.13
N TYR A 117 3.63 -4.99 -7.41
CA TYR A 117 3.47 -3.92 -8.40
C TYR A 117 2.14 -3.16 -8.26
N ASN A 118 1.39 -3.38 -7.18
CA ASN A 118 0.13 -2.68 -6.92
C ASN A 118 0.37 -1.16 -6.82
N PRO A 119 -0.26 -0.33 -7.69
CA PRO A 119 -0.19 1.13 -7.63
C PRO A 119 -0.49 1.71 -6.25
N PHE A 120 -1.52 1.22 -5.56
CA PHE A 120 -1.93 1.75 -4.26
C PHE A 120 -0.96 1.38 -3.13
N PHE A 121 -0.20 0.30 -3.31
CA PHE A 121 0.81 -0.11 -2.34
C PHE A 121 2.05 0.80 -2.35
N LEU A 122 2.23 1.64 -3.38
CA LEU A 122 3.29 2.66 -3.41
C LEU A 122 3.20 3.61 -2.22
N GLN A 123 2.00 3.96 -1.75
CA GLN A 123 1.86 4.82 -0.58
C GLN A 123 2.42 4.13 0.67
N ASN A 124 2.14 2.84 0.90
CA ASN A 124 2.74 2.10 2.02
C ASN A 124 4.27 2.07 1.90
N LEU A 125 4.79 1.73 0.71
CA LEU A 125 6.22 1.64 0.44
C LEU A 125 6.96 2.98 0.58
N SER A 126 6.23 4.11 0.50
CA SER A 126 6.78 5.45 0.68
C SER A 126 7.17 5.75 2.12
N TYR A 127 6.50 5.12 3.09
CA TYR A 127 6.89 5.25 4.49
C TYR A 127 8.20 4.50 4.73
N GLN A 128 9.25 5.24 5.09
CA GLN A 128 10.56 4.69 5.40
C GLN A 128 10.49 3.70 6.58
N TYR A 129 9.56 3.93 7.50
CA TYR A 129 9.36 3.06 8.65
C TYR A 129 8.25 2.00 8.48
N ASP A 130 7.03 2.43 8.13
CA ASP A 130 5.85 1.55 8.03
C ASP A 130 5.89 0.65 6.76
N GLY A 131 6.51 1.09 5.67
CA GLY A 131 6.59 0.36 4.40
C GLY A 131 7.21 -1.03 4.55
N PRO A 132 8.39 -1.16 5.19
CA PRO A 132 8.99 -2.46 5.51
C PRO A 132 8.09 -3.36 6.36
N ALA A 133 7.47 -2.84 7.42
CA ALA A 133 6.59 -3.62 8.29
C ALA A 133 5.33 -4.11 7.57
N THR A 134 4.70 -3.26 6.76
CA THR A 134 3.54 -3.64 5.93
C THR A 134 3.91 -4.67 4.86
N THR A 135 5.12 -4.58 4.29
CA THR A 135 5.66 -5.59 3.36
C THR A 135 5.86 -6.94 4.05
N LEU A 136 6.46 -6.96 5.24
CA LEU A 136 6.65 -8.18 6.03
C LEU A 136 5.31 -8.81 6.44
N SER A 137 4.28 -7.99 6.68
CA SER A 137 2.91 -8.45 6.91
C SER A 137 2.36 -9.21 5.69
N LEU A 138 2.54 -8.65 4.49
CA LEU A 138 2.17 -9.30 3.24
C LEU A 138 2.96 -10.60 3.00
N VAL A 139 4.26 -10.60 3.30
CA VAL A 139 5.11 -11.80 3.26
C VAL A 139 4.56 -12.91 4.18
N ALA A 140 4.19 -12.58 5.41
CA ALA A 140 3.64 -13.53 6.36
C ALA A 140 2.33 -14.14 5.85
N VAL A 141 1.44 -13.34 5.26
CA VAL A 141 0.19 -13.79 4.60
C VAL A 141 0.47 -14.74 3.43
N ILE A 142 1.45 -14.42 2.57
CA ILE A 142 1.82 -15.29 1.46
C ILE A 142 2.38 -16.63 1.97
N TYR A 143 3.21 -16.61 3.03
CA TYR A 143 3.68 -17.84 3.64
C TYR A 143 2.55 -18.63 4.32
N ALA A 144 1.57 -17.98 4.94
CA ALA A 144 0.41 -18.67 5.50
C ALA A 144 -0.39 -19.43 4.43
N ILE A 145 -0.51 -18.87 3.21
CA ILE A 145 -1.16 -19.53 2.08
C ILE A 145 -0.33 -20.70 1.53
N THR A 146 0.98 -20.49 1.39
CA THR A 146 1.88 -21.46 0.72
C THR A 146 2.37 -22.58 1.65
N PHE A 147 2.20 -22.44 2.96
CA PHE A 147 2.66 -23.43 3.92
C PHE A 147 1.93 -24.77 3.79
N ARG A 148 2.72 -25.84 3.66
CA ARG A 148 2.25 -27.22 3.59
C ARG A 148 3.10 -28.10 4.51
N HIS A 149 2.44 -28.88 5.37
CA HIS A 149 3.07 -29.82 6.29
C HIS A 149 2.21 -31.09 6.44
N PRO A 150 2.83 -32.29 6.55
CA PRO A 150 2.07 -33.55 6.69
C PRO A 150 1.26 -33.64 7.99
N TRP A 151 1.76 -33.05 9.08
CA TRP A 151 1.05 -33.05 10.37
C TRP A 151 -0.03 -31.97 10.43
N ARG A 152 -1.28 -32.40 10.70
CA ARG A 152 -2.46 -31.52 10.72
C ARG A 152 -2.35 -30.37 11.72
N SER A 153 -1.85 -30.62 12.93
CA SER A 153 -1.66 -29.58 13.95
C SER A 153 -0.73 -28.46 13.47
N VAL A 154 0.39 -28.83 12.84
CA VAL A 154 1.36 -27.88 12.27
C VAL A 154 0.77 -27.12 11.08
N GLN A 155 0.01 -27.81 10.22
CA GLN A 155 -0.71 -27.21 9.08
C GLN A 155 -1.74 -26.13 9.51
N TRP A 156 -2.19 -26.16 10.76
CA TRP A 156 -3.13 -25.19 11.32
C TRP A 156 -2.40 -24.09 12.10
N LEU A 157 -1.52 -24.47 13.02
CA LEU A 157 -0.85 -23.57 13.95
C LEU A 157 0.11 -22.61 13.24
N VAL A 158 0.91 -23.09 12.27
CA VAL A 158 1.90 -22.23 11.60
C VAL A 158 1.22 -21.15 10.76
N PRO A 159 0.25 -21.45 9.88
CA PRO A 159 -0.48 -20.41 9.15
C PRO A 159 -1.26 -19.46 10.08
N ALA A 160 -1.87 -19.97 11.15
CA ALA A 160 -2.55 -19.12 12.13
C ALA A 160 -1.59 -18.14 12.82
N PHE A 161 -0.40 -18.60 13.23
CA PHE A 161 0.64 -17.73 13.77
C PHE A 161 1.13 -16.70 12.75
N LEU A 162 1.33 -17.10 11.49
CA LEU A 162 1.71 -16.18 10.41
C LEU A 162 0.62 -15.12 10.15
N ILE A 163 -0.66 -15.48 10.24
CA ILE A 163 -1.76 -14.51 10.17
C ILE A 163 -1.72 -13.56 11.37
N ALA A 164 -1.51 -14.06 12.59
CA ALA A 164 -1.39 -13.21 13.78
C ALA A 164 -0.19 -12.24 13.69
N LEU A 165 0.95 -12.74 13.20
CA LEU A 165 2.14 -11.94 12.89
C LEU A 165 1.81 -10.86 11.86
N ALA A 166 1.11 -11.22 10.79
CA ALA A 166 0.68 -10.27 9.76
C ALA A 166 -0.21 -9.17 10.35
N LEU A 167 -1.20 -9.52 11.17
CA LEU A 167 -2.10 -8.57 11.83
C LEU A 167 -1.35 -7.62 12.77
N GLY A 168 -0.40 -8.13 13.56
CA GLY A 168 0.43 -7.32 14.45
C GLY A 168 1.58 -6.59 13.77
N LEU A 169 1.78 -6.75 12.45
CA LEU A 169 2.61 -5.89 11.62
C LEU A 169 1.74 -4.83 10.92
N TYR A 170 0.66 -5.26 10.28
CA TYR A 170 -0.30 -4.41 9.57
C TYR A 170 -1.62 -5.15 9.31
N GLN A 171 -2.70 -4.67 9.93
CA GLN A 171 -3.99 -5.39 9.95
C GLN A 171 -4.66 -5.57 8.58
N ILE A 172 -4.47 -4.62 7.64
CA ILE A 172 -5.13 -4.63 6.33
C ILE A 172 -4.65 -5.78 5.42
N SER A 173 -3.48 -6.38 5.71
CA SER A 173 -2.97 -7.54 4.96
C SER A 173 -3.91 -8.75 5.00
N LEU A 174 -4.82 -8.82 5.99
CA LEU A 174 -5.86 -9.84 6.05
C LEU A 174 -6.74 -9.85 4.79
N ASN A 175 -7.01 -8.66 4.21
CA ASN A 175 -7.75 -8.55 2.96
C ASN A 175 -7.07 -9.34 1.84
N VAL A 176 -5.72 -9.29 1.79
CA VAL A 176 -4.93 -10.04 0.82
C VAL A 176 -5.03 -11.53 1.08
N PHE A 177 -4.93 -11.97 2.33
CA PHE A 177 -5.05 -13.40 2.68
C PHE A 177 -6.39 -13.97 2.22
N LEU A 178 -7.49 -13.29 2.53
CA LEU A 178 -8.84 -13.70 2.13
C LEU A 178 -9.01 -13.71 0.61
N GLY A 179 -8.41 -12.75 -0.09
CA GLY A 179 -8.40 -12.73 -1.55
C GLY A 179 -7.62 -13.91 -2.14
N LEU A 180 -6.45 -14.24 -1.59
CA LEU A 180 -5.64 -15.38 -2.05
C LEU A 180 -6.34 -16.72 -1.78
N CYS A 181 -7.15 -16.82 -0.71
CA CYS A 181 -8.06 -17.95 -0.51
C CYS A 181 -9.11 -18.05 -1.64
N CYS A 182 -9.69 -16.94 -2.09
CA CYS A 182 -10.59 -16.93 -3.24
C CYS A 182 -9.89 -17.39 -4.52
N LEU A 183 -8.62 -17.02 -4.70
CA LEU A 183 -7.82 -17.48 -5.84
C LEU A 183 -7.49 -18.98 -5.75
N GLU A 184 -7.16 -19.51 -4.57
CA GLU A 184 -6.99 -20.96 -4.37
C GLU A 184 -8.27 -21.73 -4.72
N LEU A 185 -9.44 -21.18 -4.37
CA LEU A 185 -10.73 -21.73 -4.79
C LEU A 185 -10.85 -21.73 -6.31
N LEU A 186 -10.68 -20.59 -6.99
CA LEU A 186 -10.78 -20.55 -8.47
C LEU A 186 -9.80 -21.48 -9.17
N ARG A 187 -8.59 -21.64 -8.64
CA ARG A 187 -7.61 -22.59 -9.18
C ARG A 187 -8.03 -24.03 -8.97
N ALA A 188 -8.53 -24.39 -7.78
CA ALA A 188 -9.06 -25.73 -7.54
C ALA A 188 -10.24 -26.07 -8.48
N ALA A 189 -11.00 -25.07 -8.95
CA ALA A 189 -12.08 -25.27 -9.93
C ALA A 189 -11.53 -25.62 -11.31
N ASN A 190 -10.42 -24.96 -11.67
CA ASN A 190 -9.73 -25.21 -12.92
C ASN A 190 -9.02 -26.57 -12.94
N ASP A 191 -8.41 -26.97 -11.82
CA ASP A 191 -7.67 -28.23 -11.71
C ASP A 191 -8.66 -29.41 -11.63
N LYS A 192 -8.64 -30.26 -12.66
CA LYS A 192 -9.54 -31.43 -12.79
C LYS A 192 -9.23 -32.55 -11.79
N THR A 193 -8.03 -32.53 -11.20
CA THR A 193 -7.41 -33.67 -10.52
C THR A 193 -7.40 -33.57 -9.00
N SER A 194 -7.78 -32.44 -8.39
CA SER A 194 -7.70 -32.30 -6.93
C SER A 194 -8.86 -33.01 -6.24
N PRO A 195 -8.62 -34.07 -5.45
CA PRO A 195 -9.65 -34.81 -4.73
C PRO A 195 -10.05 -34.13 -3.42
N LEU A 196 -9.42 -32.99 -3.05
CA LEU A 196 -9.74 -32.32 -1.81
C LEU A 196 -11.18 -31.79 -1.83
N PRO A 197 -12.01 -32.15 -0.84
CA PRO A 197 -13.31 -31.55 -0.67
C PRO A 197 -13.13 -30.05 -0.45
N TRP A 198 -13.74 -29.25 -1.31
CA TRP A 198 -13.73 -27.79 -1.23
C TRP A 198 -14.16 -27.24 0.13
N ARG A 199 -15.04 -27.98 0.81
CA ARG A 199 -15.49 -27.72 2.18
C ARG A 199 -14.35 -27.80 3.18
N ASP A 200 -13.41 -28.73 2.99
CA ASP A 200 -12.24 -28.87 3.85
C ASP A 200 -11.25 -27.74 3.60
N LEU A 201 -11.07 -27.33 2.33
CA LEU A 201 -10.22 -26.17 2.01
C LEU A 201 -10.76 -24.90 2.67
N LEU A 202 -12.05 -24.57 2.48
CA LEU A 202 -12.70 -23.42 3.10
C LEU A 202 -12.68 -23.51 4.63
N GLY A 203 -13.03 -24.68 5.18
CA GLY A 203 -13.04 -24.92 6.63
C GLY A 203 -11.67 -24.72 7.26
N TRP A 204 -10.60 -25.23 6.63
CA TRP A 204 -9.24 -25.07 7.14
C TRP A 204 -8.78 -23.61 7.08
N LYS A 205 -9.07 -22.88 5.99
CA LYS A 205 -8.72 -21.46 5.89
C LYS A 205 -9.49 -20.62 6.90
N ALA A 206 -10.78 -20.88 7.09
CA ALA A 206 -11.58 -20.23 8.12
C ALA A 206 -11.01 -20.49 9.52
N ALA A 207 -10.68 -21.74 9.84
CA ALA A 207 -10.07 -22.10 11.12
C ALA A 207 -8.72 -21.39 11.34
N GLN A 208 -7.87 -21.29 10.31
CA GLN A 208 -6.61 -20.55 10.39
C GLN A 208 -6.81 -19.07 10.68
N VAL A 209 -7.81 -18.42 10.06
CA VAL A 209 -8.14 -17.01 10.31
C VAL A 209 -8.67 -16.80 11.72
N ILE A 210 -9.60 -17.66 12.18
CA ILE A 210 -10.16 -17.58 13.53
C ILE A 210 -9.07 -17.77 14.58
N LEU A 211 -8.24 -18.81 14.42
CA LEU A 211 -7.14 -19.08 15.34
C LEU A 211 -6.08 -17.98 15.29
N GLY A 212 -5.74 -17.46 14.11
CA GLY A 212 -4.82 -16.33 13.97
C GLY A 212 -5.35 -15.05 14.60
N GLY A 213 -6.64 -14.77 14.46
CA GLY A 213 -7.31 -13.66 15.14
C GLY A 213 -7.29 -13.82 16.66
N PHE A 214 -7.52 -15.04 17.15
CA PHE A 214 -7.40 -15.34 18.59
C PHE A 214 -5.96 -15.12 19.09
N ILE A 215 -4.95 -15.66 18.40
CA ILE A 215 -3.54 -15.43 18.75
C ILE A 215 -3.21 -13.92 18.74
N TYR A 216 -3.69 -13.16 17.76
CA TYR A 216 -3.52 -11.71 17.71
C TYR A 216 -4.19 -11.01 18.91
N SER A 217 -5.40 -11.43 19.29
CA SER A 217 -6.17 -10.84 20.40
C SER A 217 -5.50 -11.01 21.76
N ILE A 218 -4.74 -12.09 21.95
CA ILE A 218 -4.00 -12.35 23.20
C ILE A 218 -2.57 -11.79 23.18
N SER A 219 -2.00 -11.50 22.01
CA SER A 219 -0.60 -11.09 21.86
C SER A 219 -0.41 -9.60 21.61
N ALA A 220 -0.95 -9.07 20.51
CA ALA A 220 -0.70 -7.69 20.07
C ALA A 220 -1.84 -6.73 20.47
N TYR A 221 -3.09 -7.21 20.44
CA TYR A 221 -4.26 -6.40 20.80
C TYR A 221 -4.23 -5.80 22.22
N PRO A 222 -3.73 -6.49 23.27
CA PRO A 222 -3.72 -5.93 24.62
C PRO A 222 -2.88 -4.65 24.79
N PHE A 223 -1.98 -4.37 23.84
CA PHE A 223 -1.13 -3.18 23.83
C PHE A 223 -1.74 -1.99 23.07
N MET A 224 -2.91 -2.18 22.44
CA MET A 224 -3.54 -1.17 21.60
C MET A 224 -4.29 -0.11 22.43
N GLY A 225 -4.20 1.16 22.03
CA GLY A 225 -4.90 2.27 22.67
C GLY A 225 -6.42 2.26 22.41
N SER A 226 -7.17 2.84 23.35
CA SER A 226 -8.65 2.79 23.41
C SER A 226 -9.39 3.48 22.26
N ASN A 227 -8.76 4.40 21.51
CA ASN A 227 -9.45 5.24 20.53
C ASN A 227 -9.46 4.68 19.08
N ARG A 228 -8.87 3.50 18.83
CA ARG A 228 -8.60 3.02 17.45
C ARG A 228 -9.70 2.12 16.85
N THR A 229 -10.64 1.60 17.63
CA THR A 229 -11.58 0.54 17.21
C THR A 229 -13.03 0.97 17.19
N LEU A 230 -13.31 2.21 16.79
CA LEU A 230 -14.69 2.67 16.62
C LEU A 230 -15.21 2.10 15.29
N LEU A 231 -15.91 0.98 15.40
CA LEU A 231 -16.69 0.39 14.32
C LEU A 231 -17.89 1.30 14.01
N LEU A 232 -18.49 1.08 12.83
CA LEU A 232 -19.73 1.73 12.45
C LEU A 232 -20.77 1.65 13.57
N ASP A 233 -21.45 2.76 13.81
CA ASP A 233 -22.57 2.80 14.73
C ASP A 233 -23.77 2.11 14.06
N TRP A 234 -24.11 0.93 14.56
CA TRP A 234 -25.24 0.13 14.06
C TRP A 234 -26.60 0.75 14.38
N ALA A 235 -26.66 1.77 15.25
CA ALA A 235 -27.88 2.54 15.50
C ALA A 235 -28.16 3.60 14.42
N GLY A 236 -27.20 3.90 13.55
CA GLY A 236 -27.36 4.78 12.39
C GLY A 236 -27.83 4.05 11.13
N ASP A 237 -27.38 4.52 9.96
CA ASP A 237 -27.57 3.83 8.66
C ASP A 237 -26.23 3.26 8.16
N PRO A 238 -25.81 2.07 8.65
CA PRO A 238 -24.52 1.49 8.31
C PRO A 238 -24.44 1.05 6.84
N LEU A 239 -25.58 0.70 6.21
CA LEU A 239 -25.60 0.28 4.81
C LEU A 239 -25.35 1.47 3.88
N LEU A 240 -25.99 2.61 4.14
CA LEU A 240 -25.72 3.85 3.42
C LEU A 240 -24.26 4.29 3.60
N GLN A 241 -23.70 4.16 4.80
CA GLN A 241 -22.29 4.50 5.04
C GLN A 241 -21.33 3.57 4.27
N ILE A 242 -21.63 2.27 4.20
CA ILE A 242 -20.85 1.32 3.39
C ILE A 242 -20.95 1.68 1.90
N GLU A 243 -22.14 2.02 1.41
CA GLU A 243 -22.33 2.47 0.03
C GLU A 243 -21.51 3.72 -0.30
N ILE A 244 -21.55 4.74 0.57
CA ILE A 244 -20.74 5.96 0.43
C ILE A 244 -19.25 5.62 0.43
N ASN A 245 -18.80 4.75 1.33
CA ASN A 245 -17.40 4.32 1.40
C ASN A 245 -16.97 3.58 0.12
N ILE A 246 -17.82 2.72 -0.44
CA ILE A 246 -17.58 2.04 -1.71
C ILE A 246 -17.51 3.06 -2.86
N GLY A 247 -18.41 4.05 -2.89
CA GLY A 247 -18.39 5.14 -3.85
C GLY A 247 -17.07 5.91 -3.83
N ARG A 248 -16.60 6.29 -2.64
CA ARG A 248 -15.29 6.94 -2.47
C ARG A 248 -14.14 6.08 -2.96
N VAL A 249 -14.11 4.78 -2.63
CA VAL A 249 -13.08 3.86 -3.14
C VAL A 249 -13.11 3.81 -4.67
N LEU A 250 -14.30 3.73 -5.26
CA LEU A 250 -14.46 3.70 -6.72
C LEU A 250 -13.93 4.99 -7.37
N GLU A 251 -14.25 6.16 -6.82
CA GLU A 251 -13.72 7.44 -7.30
C GLU A 251 -12.19 7.44 -7.35
N LYS A 252 -11.52 6.94 -6.31
CA LYS A 252 -10.05 6.86 -6.28
C LYS A 252 -9.50 5.79 -7.23
N VAL A 253 -10.17 4.65 -7.38
CA VAL A 253 -9.77 3.59 -8.31
C VAL A 253 -9.91 4.04 -9.76
N VAL A 254 -10.94 4.82 -10.09
CA VAL A 254 -11.17 5.37 -11.44
C VAL A 254 -10.05 6.31 -11.88
N LEU A 255 -9.34 6.98 -10.96
CA LEU A 255 -8.17 7.80 -11.28
C LEU A 255 -7.06 7.03 -12.00
N LEU A 256 -7.00 5.70 -11.81
CA LEU A 256 -6.05 4.81 -12.48
C LEU A 256 -6.36 4.67 -13.98
N PHE A 257 -7.61 4.88 -14.40
CA PHE A 257 -8.11 4.65 -15.75
C PHE A 257 -8.10 5.93 -16.60
N HIS A 258 -6.94 6.60 -16.67
CA HIS A 258 -6.75 7.81 -17.46
C HIS A 258 -5.77 7.61 -18.63
N GLY A 259 -6.06 8.20 -19.78
CA GLY A 259 -5.19 8.14 -20.97
C GLY A 259 -4.85 6.70 -21.40
N GLY A 260 -3.56 6.40 -21.61
CA GLY A 260 -3.09 5.09 -22.04
C GLY A 260 -3.38 3.94 -21.06
N TRP A 261 -3.57 4.24 -19.77
CA TRP A 261 -3.88 3.24 -18.75
C TRP A 261 -5.25 2.62 -18.94
N LEU A 262 -6.22 3.39 -19.42
CA LEU A 262 -7.57 2.89 -19.73
C LEU A 262 -7.50 1.72 -20.72
N TRP A 263 -6.69 1.84 -21.78
CA TRP A 263 -6.54 0.81 -22.79
C TRP A 263 -5.79 -0.42 -22.27
N VAL A 264 -4.74 -0.21 -21.46
CA VAL A 264 -3.96 -1.30 -20.87
C VAL A 264 -4.82 -2.15 -19.90
N PHE A 265 -5.53 -1.51 -18.97
CA PHE A 265 -6.42 -2.22 -18.05
C PHE A 265 -7.70 -2.72 -18.73
N GLY A 266 -8.20 -2.03 -19.75
CA GLY A 266 -9.32 -2.50 -20.56
C GLY A 266 -8.98 -3.80 -21.32
N GLY A 267 -7.79 -3.88 -21.91
CA GLY A 267 -7.29 -5.10 -22.54
C GLY A 267 -7.08 -6.25 -21.54
N LEU A 268 -6.52 -5.96 -20.36
CA LEU A 268 -6.39 -6.92 -19.27
C LEU A 268 -7.77 -7.45 -18.83
N LEU A 269 -8.76 -6.56 -18.65
CA LEU A 269 -10.12 -6.95 -18.28
C LEU A 269 -10.77 -7.81 -19.37
N LEU A 270 -10.59 -7.47 -20.65
CA LEU A 270 -11.11 -8.26 -21.76
C LEU A 270 -10.56 -9.69 -21.75
N PHE A 271 -9.24 -9.87 -21.59
CA PHE A 271 -8.65 -11.21 -21.49
C PHE A 271 -9.09 -11.94 -20.22
N ALA A 272 -9.27 -11.23 -19.10
CA ALA A 272 -9.80 -11.81 -17.88
C ALA A 272 -11.25 -12.31 -18.05
N LEU A 273 -12.09 -11.57 -18.77
CA LEU A 273 -13.47 -12.00 -19.10
C LEU A 273 -13.47 -13.27 -19.95
N VAL A 274 -12.63 -13.34 -20.99
CA VAL A 274 -12.45 -14.56 -21.80
C VAL A 274 -12.00 -15.73 -20.92
N GLY A 275 -11.03 -15.48 -20.02
CA GLY A 275 -10.53 -16.48 -19.09
C GLY A 275 -11.59 -16.98 -18.11
N ALA A 276 -12.46 -16.09 -17.63
CA ALA A 276 -13.60 -16.43 -16.77
C ALA A 276 -14.62 -17.31 -17.50
N VAL A 277 -14.94 -16.99 -18.77
CA VAL A 277 -15.82 -17.83 -19.60
C VAL A 277 -15.22 -19.21 -19.82
N GLN A 278 -13.92 -19.29 -20.12
CA GLN A 278 -13.22 -20.58 -20.26
C GLN A 278 -13.24 -21.39 -18.96
N LEU A 279 -13.03 -20.76 -17.81
CA LEU A 279 -13.13 -21.41 -16.50
C LEU A 279 -14.55 -21.94 -16.25
N GLY A 280 -15.58 -21.14 -16.54
CA GLY A 280 -16.99 -21.57 -16.45
C GLY A 280 -17.29 -22.77 -17.35
N GLY A 281 -16.82 -22.75 -18.59
CA GLY A 281 -16.93 -23.88 -19.52
C GLY A 281 -16.23 -25.15 -19.00
N ARG A 282 -15.03 -25.02 -18.42
CA ARG A 282 -14.30 -26.13 -17.79
C ARG A 282 -15.07 -26.70 -16.60
N VAL A 283 -15.67 -25.86 -15.75
CA VAL A 283 -16.50 -26.29 -14.61
C VAL A 283 -17.74 -27.04 -15.08
N ALA A 284 -18.43 -26.56 -16.12
CA ALA A 284 -19.59 -27.24 -16.69
C ALA A 284 -19.24 -28.64 -17.25
N ALA A 285 -18.07 -28.75 -17.88
CA ALA A 285 -17.56 -29.99 -18.48
C ALA A 285 -16.98 -31.01 -17.47
N ARG A 286 -16.96 -30.73 -16.16
CA ARG A 286 -16.46 -31.68 -15.13
C ARG A 286 -17.32 -32.95 -15.10
N GLN A 287 -16.76 -34.09 -14.69
CA GLN A 287 -17.50 -35.33 -14.47
C GLN A 287 -18.01 -35.44 -13.02
N ASP A 288 -18.51 -34.33 -12.47
CA ASP A 288 -19.06 -34.24 -11.10
C ASP A 288 -20.60 -34.30 -11.12
N SER A 289 -21.23 -34.56 -9.98
CA SER A 289 -22.70 -34.48 -9.86
C SER A 289 -23.21 -33.06 -10.12
N ALA A 290 -24.40 -32.93 -10.71
CA ALA A 290 -25.04 -31.63 -11.00
C ALA A 290 -25.04 -30.63 -9.81
N PRO A 291 -25.42 -31.02 -8.57
CA PRO A 291 -25.38 -30.09 -7.43
C PRO A 291 -23.95 -29.66 -7.07
N LYS A 292 -22.96 -30.55 -7.22
CA LYS A 292 -21.54 -30.23 -6.96
C LYS A 292 -21.01 -29.23 -7.98
N LYS A 293 -21.37 -29.38 -9.26
CA LYS A 293 -21.04 -28.41 -10.32
C LYS A 293 -21.66 -27.04 -10.06
N LEU A 294 -22.94 -27.01 -9.70
CA LEU A 294 -23.66 -25.77 -9.40
C LEU A 294 -23.00 -25.02 -8.23
N LEU A 295 -22.65 -25.74 -7.15
CA LEU A 295 -21.95 -25.15 -6.01
C LEU A 295 -20.58 -24.58 -6.42
N ILE A 296 -19.78 -25.31 -7.20
CA ILE A 296 -18.47 -24.82 -7.68
C ILE A 296 -18.64 -23.58 -8.56
N GLY A 297 -19.60 -23.61 -9.49
CA GLY A 297 -19.92 -22.47 -10.35
C GLY A 297 -20.33 -21.23 -9.55
N LEU A 298 -21.22 -21.40 -8.56
CA LEU A 298 -21.66 -20.33 -7.67
C LEU A 298 -20.51 -19.75 -6.85
N MET A 299 -19.62 -20.58 -6.29
CA MET A 299 -18.45 -20.11 -5.56
C MET A 299 -17.48 -19.33 -6.46
N CYS A 300 -17.27 -19.79 -7.70
CA CYS A 300 -16.44 -19.06 -8.68
C CYS A 300 -17.03 -17.70 -9.02
N LEU A 301 -18.36 -17.64 -9.18
CA LEU A 301 -19.08 -16.40 -9.44
C LEU A 301 -19.00 -15.44 -8.24
N LEU A 302 -19.17 -15.95 -7.01
CA LEU A 302 -19.07 -15.16 -5.77
C LEU A 302 -17.65 -14.70 -5.44
N ALA A 303 -16.62 -15.38 -5.93
CA ALA A 303 -15.23 -14.98 -5.71
C ALA A 303 -14.93 -13.57 -6.27
N VAL A 304 -15.53 -13.20 -7.40
CA VAL A 304 -15.31 -11.89 -8.03
C VAL A 304 -15.82 -10.72 -7.17
N PRO A 305 -17.10 -10.67 -6.75
CA PRO A 305 -17.58 -9.60 -5.89
C PRO A 305 -16.90 -9.62 -4.52
N VAL A 306 -16.57 -10.79 -3.95
CA VAL A 306 -15.83 -10.88 -2.68
C VAL A 306 -14.45 -10.24 -2.82
N VAL A 307 -13.66 -10.59 -3.84
CA VAL A 307 -12.34 -9.98 -4.07
C VAL A 307 -12.44 -8.48 -4.32
N THR A 308 -13.52 -8.03 -4.96
CA THR A 308 -13.78 -6.60 -5.19
C THR A 308 -14.07 -5.87 -3.88
N LEU A 309 -14.89 -6.44 -2.99
CA LEU A 309 -15.14 -5.87 -1.66
C LEU A 309 -13.88 -5.87 -0.79
N LEU A 310 -13.01 -6.87 -0.95
CA LEU A 310 -11.74 -6.97 -0.23
C LEU A 310 -10.73 -5.88 -0.63
N VAL A 311 -10.94 -5.11 -1.72
CA VAL A 311 -10.08 -3.98 -2.08
C VAL A 311 -9.85 -3.06 -0.88
N SER A 312 -10.95 -2.65 -0.23
CA SER A 312 -10.92 -1.92 1.05
C SER A 312 -11.19 -2.86 2.25
N GLY A 313 -11.98 -3.92 2.05
CA GLY A 313 -12.23 -5.00 3.00
C GLY A 313 -12.66 -4.50 4.37
N VAL A 314 -11.94 -4.90 5.43
CA VAL A 314 -12.28 -4.56 6.83
C VAL A 314 -12.40 -3.05 7.06
N ALA A 315 -11.68 -2.22 6.30
CA ALA A 315 -11.72 -0.77 6.45
C ALA A 315 -13.10 -0.17 6.15
N LEU A 316 -13.93 -0.84 5.34
CA LEU A 316 -15.31 -0.38 5.03
C LEU A 316 -16.21 -0.32 6.27
N PHE A 317 -15.86 -1.07 7.33
CA PHE A 317 -16.64 -1.19 8.57
C PHE A 317 -16.13 -0.29 9.70
N PHE A 318 -15.13 0.56 9.44
CA PHE A 318 -14.67 1.55 10.40
C PHE A 318 -15.52 2.81 10.32
N ARG A 319 -15.86 3.39 11.49
CA ARG A 319 -16.59 4.64 11.58
C ARG A 319 -15.84 5.77 10.88
N ASP A 320 -14.55 5.85 11.17
CA ASP A 320 -13.64 6.84 10.60
C ASP A 320 -12.93 6.18 9.40
N PHE A 321 -13.61 6.17 8.25
CA PHE A 321 -13.12 5.57 7.02
C PHE A 321 -11.86 6.28 6.50
N ASN A 322 -10.73 5.58 6.47
CA ASN A 322 -9.49 6.11 5.91
C ASN A 322 -9.40 5.79 4.42
N GLU A 323 -9.64 6.81 3.60
CA GLU A 323 -9.63 6.73 2.14
C GLU A 323 -8.23 6.76 1.50
N GLY A 324 -7.15 6.78 2.29
CA GLY A 324 -5.79 6.80 1.75
C GLY A 324 -5.47 5.53 0.98
N ALA A 325 -4.72 5.64 -0.12
CA ALA A 325 -4.33 4.51 -0.97
C ALA A 325 -3.72 3.34 -0.19
N ARG A 326 -3.05 3.64 0.93
CA ARG A 326 -2.45 2.64 1.82
C ARG A 326 -3.42 1.58 2.37
N THR A 327 -4.73 1.88 2.44
CA THR A 327 -5.76 0.94 2.91
C THR A 327 -6.30 0.05 1.79
N LEU A 328 -6.02 0.37 0.52
CA LEU A 328 -6.48 -0.34 -0.67
C LEU A 328 -5.59 -1.54 -1.06
N MET A 329 -4.94 -2.16 -0.08
CA MET A 329 -3.99 -3.26 -0.31
C MET A 329 -4.66 -4.48 -0.96
N GLY A 330 -5.97 -4.68 -0.78
CA GLY A 330 -6.72 -5.74 -1.42
C GLY A 330 -6.83 -5.62 -2.94
N PHE A 331 -6.60 -4.42 -3.50
CA PHE A 331 -6.50 -4.23 -4.96
C PHE A 331 -5.44 -5.12 -5.59
N ALA A 332 -4.37 -5.42 -4.85
CA ALA A 332 -3.34 -6.35 -5.29
C ALA A 332 -3.91 -7.71 -5.68
N VAL A 333 -4.86 -8.25 -4.92
CA VAL A 333 -5.45 -9.57 -5.21
C VAL A 333 -6.47 -9.50 -6.35
N LEU A 334 -7.19 -8.39 -6.48
CA LEU A 334 -8.02 -8.14 -7.66
C LEU A 334 -7.14 -8.16 -8.93
N LEU A 335 -5.97 -7.52 -8.90
CA LEU A 335 -5.02 -7.58 -10.01
C LEU A 335 -4.52 -9.01 -10.25
N VAL A 336 -4.12 -9.75 -9.22
CA VAL A 336 -3.70 -11.15 -9.39
C VAL A 336 -4.82 -12.00 -10.00
N LEU A 337 -6.08 -11.78 -9.60
CA LEU A 337 -7.24 -12.45 -10.17
C LEU A 337 -7.38 -12.14 -11.67
N LEU A 338 -7.32 -10.87 -12.05
CA LEU A 338 -7.37 -10.45 -13.46
C LEU A 338 -6.21 -11.04 -14.27
N PHE A 339 -5.00 -11.03 -13.72
CA PHE A 339 -3.82 -11.61 -14.35
C PHE A 339 -3.93 -13.13 -14.49
N TYR A 340 -4.46 -13.83 -13.47
CA TYR A 340 -4.66 -15.27 -13.51
C TYR A 340 -5.67 -15.67 -14.58
N LEU A 341 -6.84 -15.00 -14.62
CA LEU A 341 -7.85 -15.27 -15.65
C LEU A 341 -7.32 -14.94 -17.06
N SER A 342 -6.62 -13.82 -17.21
CA SER A 342 -5.98 -13.45 -18.48
C SER A 342 -4.92 -14.47 -18.90
N HIS A 343 -4.14 -14.99 -17.93
CA HIS A 343 -3.18 -16.07 -18.19
C HIS A 343 -3.89 -17.31 -18.72
N LEU A 344 -5.02 -17.72 -18.13
CA LEU A 344 -5.79 -18.87 -18.62
C LEU A 344 -6.24 -18.68 -20.07
N ALA A 345 -6.74 -17.48 -20.41
CA ALA A 345 -7.17 -17.14 -21.76
C ALA A 345 -6.01 -17.19 -22.75
N LEU A 346 -4.92 -16.49 -22.44
CA LEU A 346 -3.76 -16.36 -23.34
C LEU A 346 -3.02 -17.69 -23.52
N ALA A 347 -2.82 -18.45 -22.44
CA ALA A 347 -2.15 -19.75 -22.48
C ALA A 347 -2.94 -20.80 -23.29
N SER A 348 -4.27 -20.66 -23.38
CA SER A 348 -5.10 -21.55 -24.19
C SER A 348 -4.89 -21.38 -25.69
N ILE A 349 -4.43 -20.21 -26.13
CA ILE A 349 -4.20 -19.89 -27.54
C ILE A 349 -2.76 -20.25 -27.93
N HIS A 350 -1.77 -19.80 -27.15
CA HIS A 350 -0.37 -20.12 -27.38
C HIS A 350 0.45 -19.93 -26.09
N GLU A 351 1.41 -20.83 -25.85
CA GLU A 351 2.32 -20.82 -24.68
C GLU A 351 3.09 -19.50 -24.43
N ARG A 352 3.24 -18.61 -25.43
CA ARG A 352 3.99 -17.35 -25.33
C ARG A 352 3.11 -16.14 -25.05
N LEU A 353 1.81 -16.23 -25.35
CA LEU A 353 0.89 -15.10 -25.19
C LEU A 353 0.74 -14.63 -23.73
N PRO A 354 0.88 -15.48 -22.68
CA PRO A 354 0.93 -15.01 -21.30
C PRO A 354 2.01 -13.98 -21.00
N LEU A 355 3.07 -13.87 -21.83
CA LEU A 355 4.09 -12.83 -21.68
C LEU A 355 3.53 -11.42 -21.91
N LEU A 356 2.39 -11.26 -22.60
CA LEU A 356 1.72 -9.97 -22.77
C LEU A 356 1.29 -9.34 -21.44
N LEU A 357 1.18 -10.12 -20.36
CA LEU A 357 0.96 -9.62 -19.01
C LEU A 357 2.10 -8.71 -18.50
N ILE A 358 3.24 -8.67 -19.19
CA ILE A 358 4.31 -7.71 -18.88
C ILE A 358 3.88 -6.27 -19.16
N ILE A 359 2.96 -6.04 -20.10
CA ILE A 359 2.50 -4.68 -20.49
C ILE A 359 1.87 -3.93 -19.31
N PRO A 360 0.84 -4.47 -18.63
CA PRO A 360 0.28 -3.81 -17.44
C PRO A 360 1.30 -3.68 -16.30
N LEU A 361 2.24 -4.62 -16.14
CA LEU A 361 3.30 -4.51 -15.13
C LEU A 361 4.30 -3.40 -15.45
N LEU A 362 4.65 -3.18 -16.72
CA LEU A 362 5.49 -2.06 -17.15
C LEU A 362 4.79 -0.72 -16.95
N ALA A 363 3.47 -0.65 -17.15
CA ALA A 363 2.69 0.54 -16.82
C ALA A 363 2.78 0.84 -15.30
N MET A 364 2.54 -0.15 -14.45
CA MET A 364 2.69 -0.03 -12.99
C MET A 364 4.12 0.36 -12.57
N LEU A 365 5.14 -0.20 -13.23
CA LEU A 365 6.53 0.17 -12.99
C LEU A 365 6.81 1.62 -13.38
N SER A 366 6.32 2.05 -14.55
CA SER A 366 6.44 3.43 -15.01
C SER A 366 5.80 4.41 -14.03
N LEU A 367 4.66 4.05 -13.44
CA LEU A 367 4.02 4.85 -12.38
C LEU A 367 4.92 4.97 -11.14
N SER A 368 5.55 3.88 -10.69
CA SER A 368 6.48 3.92 -9.55
C SER A 368 7.64 4.90 -9.80
N PHE A 369 8.21 4.89 -11.00
CA PHE A 369 9.27 5.83 -11.38
C PHE A 369 8.77 7.28 -11.44
N ALA A 370 7.61 7.52 -12.05
CA ALA A 370 6.99 8.84 -12.06
C ALA A 370 6.73 9.35 -10.63
N TYR A 371 6.23 8.46 -9.77
CA TYR A 371 5.97 8.73 -8.36
C TYR A 371 7.25 9.11 -7.59
N GLY A 372 8.35 8.36 -7.74
CA GLY A 372 9.63 8.73 -7.10
C GLY A 372 10.21 10.06 -7.60
N ARG A 373 9.96 10.43 -8.87
CA ARG A 373 10.32 11.77 -9.38
C ARG A 373 9.51 12.86 -8.71
N VAL A 374 8.20 12.65 -8.52
CA VAL A 374 7.33 13.59 -7.79
C VAL A 374 7.77 13.73 -6.33
N LEU A 375 8.13 12.63 -5.64
CA LEU A 375 8.71 12.69 -4.30
C LEU A 375 10.02 13.49 -4.25
N THR A 376 10.88 13.33 -5.27
CA THR A 376 12.10 14.13 -5.37
C THR A 376 11.79 15.62 -5.51
N MET A 377 10.79 15.99 -6.32
CA MET A 377 10.33 17.38 -6.45
C MET A 377 9.79 17.91 -5.12
N GLN A 378 8.99 17.11 -4.40
CA GLN A 378 8.48 17.48 -3.07
C GLN A 378 9.62 17.66 -2.07
N LYS A 379 10.65 16.80 -2.10
CA LYS A 379 11.86 16.94 -1.28
C LYS A 379 12.56 18.27 -1.55
N THR A 380 12.84 18.58 -2.82
CA THR A 380 13.49 19.84 -3.21
C THR A 380 12.65 21.06 -2.79
N PHE A 381 11.34 21.00 -2.98
CA PHE A 381 10.42 22.06 -2.60
C PHE A 381 10.45 22.30 -1.08
N ALA A 382 10.32 21.24 -0.28
CA ALA A 382 10.38 21.32 1.18
C ALA A 382 11.76 21.77 1.70
N SER A 383 12.87 21.35 1.09
CA SER A 383 14.22 21.82 1.47
C SER A 383 14.41 23.31 1.18
N THR A 384 13.91 23.81 0.05
CA THR A 384 13.96 25.24 -0.30
C THR A 384 13.13 26.07 0.66
N ALA A 385 11.94 25.57 1.02
CA ALA A 385 11.08 26.16 2.04
C ALA A 385 11.80 26.27 3.40
N LEU A 386 12.49 25.19 3.79
CA LEU A 386 13.16 25.09 5.09
C LEU A 386 14.31 26.08 5.17
N ALA A 387 15.10 26.19 4.11
CA ALA A 387 16.20 27.14 4.02
C ALA A 387 15.70 28.60 4.11
N SER A 388 14.61 28.92 3.41
CA SER A 388 14.02 30.26 3.41
C SER A 388 13.49 30.64 4.79
N LEU A 389 12.69 29.75 5.41
CA LEU A 389 12.13 29.98 6.73
C LEU A 389 13.21 30.01 7.82
N SER A 390 14.26 29.18 7.67
CA SER A 390 15.43 29.21 8.55
C SER A 390 16.17 30.53 8.49
N TYR A 391 16.43 31.04 7.28
CA TYR A 391 17.05 32.35 7.10
C TYR A 391 16.21 33.48 7.74
N ASP A 392 14.89 33.47 7.54
CA ASP A 392 14.03 34.51 8.07
C ASP A 392 13.93 34.53 9.60
N ILE A 393 13.93 33.36 10.24
CA ILE A 393 13.98 33.23 11.70
C ILE A 393 15.37 33.62 12.21
N ALA A 394 16.43 33.10 11.58
CA ALA A 394 17.80 33.31 12.03
C ALA A 394 18.31 34.73 11.80
N SER A 395 17.79 35.48 10.83
CA SER A 395 18.20 36.86 10.58
C SER A 395 17.61 37.87 11.56
N ARG A 396 16.55 37.51 12.30
CA ARG A 396 15.80 38.44 13.16
C ARG A 396 15.91 38.05 14.63
N GLN A 397 16.53 38.91 15.43
CA GLN A 397 16.73 38.67 16.87
C GLN A 397 15.42 38.34 17.60
N ALA A 398 14.36 39.08 17.32
CA ALA A 398 13.06 38.89 17.95
C ALA A 398 12.43 37.50 17.69
N LEU A 399 12.73 36.86 16.55
CA LEU A 399 12.27 35.50 16.25
C LEU A 399 13.20 34.43 16.83
N ARG A 400 14.50 34.67 16.86
CA ARG A 400 15.47 33.78 17.52
C ARG A 400 15.21 33.66 19.03
N GLU A 401 14.88 34.78 19.66
CA GLU A 401 14.65 34.88 21.10
C GLU A 401 13.19 34.63 21.49
N ALA A 402 12.29 34.45 20.52
CA ALA A 402 10.90 34.09 20.77
C ALA A 402 10.84 32.78 21.57
N ARG A 403 10.04 32.78 22.64
CA ARG A 403 9.89 31.63 23.54
C ARG A 403 9.43 30.39 22.80
N LEU A 404 8.44 30.54 21.93
CA LEU A 404 7.84 29.49 21.11
C LEU A 404 7.25 30.12 19.85
N ILE A 405 7.41 29.43 18.73
CA ILE A 405 6.81 29.77 17.44
C ILE A 405 5.84 28.65 17.05
N TYR A 406 4.56 28.97 16.93
CA TYR A 406 3.54 28.02 16.51
C TYR A 406 3.47 27.96 15.00
N LEU A 407 3.60 26.77 14.42
CA LEU A 407 3.44 26.55 12.98
C LEU A 407 2.10 25.86 12.72
N SER A 408 1.27 26.53 11.93
CA SER A 408 0.02 25.96 11.40
C SER A 408 0.29 25.24 10.08
N VAL A 409 -0.13 23.99 9.99
CA VAL A 409 -0.09 23.24 8.73
C VAL A 409 -1.25 23.71 7.87
N SER A 410 -0.97 24.09 6.62
CA SER A 410 -2.01 24.44 5.65
C SER A 410 -2.03 23.41 4.53
N TYR A 411 -3.21 22.84 4.33
CA TYR A 411 -3.45 21.80 3.33
C TYR A 411 -3.97 22.43 2.04
N SER A 412 -3.42 22.04 0.89
CA SER A 412 -3.82 22.50 -0.44
C SER A 412 -3.31 21.55 -1.53
N ASP A 413 -4.12 21.33 -2.55
CA ASP A 413 -3.73 20.58 -3.75
C ASP A 413 -2.77 21.38 -4.66
N HIS A 414 -2.56 22.66 -4.37
CA HIS A 414 -1.83 23.58 -5.22
C HIS A 414 -0.32 23.69 -4.90
N TRP A 415 0.15 23.03 -3.84
CA TRP A 415 1.53 23.20 -3.36
C TRP A 415 2.59 22.76 -4.38
N LEU A 416 2.42 21.60 -5.02
CA LEU A 416 3.47 21.01 -5.84
C LEU A 416 3.31 21.36 -7.33
N THR A 417 3.44 22.65 -7.64
CA THR A 417 3.35 23.19 -9.02
C THR A 417 4.32 22.51 -9.99
N ALA A 418 5.52 22.16 -9.53
CA ALA A 418 6.54 21.51 -10.35
C ALA A 418 6.11 20.13 -10.92
N ALA A 419 5.15 19.47 -10.27
CA ALA A 419 4.61 18.18 -10.70
C ALA A 419 3.32 18.31 -11.55
N ALA A 420 2.87 19.53 -11.90
CA ALA A 420 1.60 19.75 -12.60
C ALA A 420 1.48 18.96 -13.91
N GLY A 421 2.57 18.84 -14.68
CA GLY A 421 2.60 18.01 -15.89
C GLY A 421 2.35 16.53 -15.60
N SER A 422 3.01 15.99 -14.56
CA SER A 422 2.83 14.60 -14.12
C SER A 422 1.42 14.35 -13.60
N PHE A 423 0.86 15.27 -12.79
CA PHE A 423 -0.51 15.15 -12.28
C PHE A 423 -1.56 15.24 -13.40
N LYS A 424 -1.34 16.08 -14.41
CA LYS A 424 -2.23 16.15 -15.58
C LYS A 424 -2.25 14.85 -16.38
N GLN A 425 -1.09 14.23 -16.61
CA GLN A 425 -0.99 13.00 -17.42
C GLN A 425 -1.27 11.72 -16.62
N MET A 426 -1.06 11.75 -15.30
CA MET A 426 -1.29 10.64 -14.37
C MET A 426 -2.00 11.14 -13.09
N PRO A 427 -3.31 11.43 -13.14
CA PRO A 427 -4.05 12.01 -12.01
C PRO A 427 -3.97 11.18 -10.73
N VAL A 428 -3.87 9.86 -10.85
CA VAL A 428 -3.70 8.94 -9.72
C VAL A 428 -2.47 9.27 -8.86
N LEU A 429 -1.42 9.88 -9.42
CA LEU A 429 -0.22 10.27 -8.66
C LEU A 429 -0.54 11.23 -7.52
N HIS A 430 -1.49 12.14 -7.71
CA HIS A 430 -1.88 13.09 -6.67
C HIS A 430 -2.48 12.35 -5.45
N TYR A 431 -3.38 11.40 -5.74
CA TYR A 431 -4.00 10.56 -4.71
C TYR A 431 -3.00 9.62 -4.02
N LEU A 432 -2.08 9.00 -4.77
CA LEU A 432 -1.05 8.12 -4.20
C LEU A 432 -0.07 8.90 -3.32
N LEU A 433 0.28 10.13 -3.74
CA LEU A 433 1.22 10.96 -3.01
C LEU A 433 0.62 11.37 -1.67
N ASN A 434 -0.63 11.82 -1.64
CA ASN A 434 -1.33 12.22 -0.41
C ASN A 434 -0.45 13.12 0.50
N ILE A 435 0.30 14.03 -0.13
CA ILE A 435 1.05 15.11 0.52
C ILE A 435 0.45 16.39 -0.02
N ASP A 436 -0.39 16.98 0.79
CA ASP A 436 -1.17 18.18 0.54
C ASP A 436 -0.68 19.34 1.41
N PHE A 437 0.50 19.25 2.03
CA PHE A 437 1.05 20.31 2.88
C PHE A 437 2.44 20.77 2.40
N TYR A 438 2.76 22.02 2.74
CA TYR A 438 4.06 22.62 2.41
C TYR A 438 5.20 22.15 3.33
N MET A 439 4.97 22.18 4.64
CA MET A 439 5.98 21.86 5.66
C MET A 439 5.31 21.46 6.98
N LEU A 440 5.99 20.59 7.73
CA LEU A 440 5.65 20.25 9.11
C LEU A 440 6.64 20.88 10.08
N ALA A 441 6.23 21.13 11.33
CA ALA A 441 7.10 21.71 12.35
C ALA A 441 8.32 20.83 12.67
N GLU A 442 8.14 19.52 12.53
CA GLU A 442 9.13 18.46 12.74
C GLU A 442 10.31 18.56 11.75
N ASN A 443 10.18 19.34 10.67
CA ASN A 443 11.26 19.58 9.72
C ASN A 443 12.25 20.64 10.22
N LEU A 444 11.82 21.54 11.10
CA LEU A 444 12.60 22.72 11.51
C LEU A 444 13.86 22.40 12.33
N PRO A 445 13.84 21.40 13.23
CA PRO A 445 15.05 20.96 13.92
C PRO A 445 16.18 20.52 12.99
N LYS A 446 15.88 20.07 11.76
CA LYS A 446 16.90 19.71 10.75
C LYS A 446 17.74 20.91 10.29
N ALA A 447 17.21 22.13 10.44
CA ALA A 447 17.91 23.38 10.18
C ALA A 447 18.44 24.06 11.46
N GLY A 448 18.45 23.35 12.59
CA GLY A 448 18.90 23.89 13.89
C GLY A 448 17.88 24.78 14.60
N ILE A 449 16.63 24.86 14.12
CA ILE A 449 15.58 25.67 14.74
C ILE A 449 14.80 24.80 15.72
N THR A 450 14.84 25.15 17.01
CA THR A 450 14.27 24.33 18.10
C THR A 450 13.10 24.98 18.82
N ASN A 451 12.82 26.26 18.57
CA ASN A 451 11.71 26.99 19.20
C ASN A 451 10.40 26.92 18.40
N VAL A 452 10.33 26.13 17.31
CA VAL A 452 9.12 25.94 16.50
C VAL A 452 8.39 24.67 16.92
N VAL A 453 7.08 24.75 17.13
CA VAL A 453 6.23 23.60 17.47
C VAL A 453 4.99 23.54 16.59
N ALA A 454 4.52 22.32 16.32
CA ALA A 454 3.25 22.11 15.64
C ALA A 454 2.10 22.70 16.47
N GLU A 455 1.24 23.46 15.81
CA GLU A 455 0.05 23.98 16.44
C GLU A 455 -1.00 22.88 16.69
N ARG A 456 -1.47 22.76 17.93
CA ARG A 456 -2.58 21.86 18.31
C ARG A 456 -3.75 22.70 18.84
N GLU A 457 -4.80 22.87 18.02
CA GLU A 457 -6.17 23.40 18.26
C GLU A 457 -6.42 24.61 19.21
N ARG A 458 -5.44 25.11 19.96
CA ARG A 458 -5.65 26.03 21.10
C ARG A 458 -5.00 27.41 20.97
N ARG A 459 -4.21 27.70 19.92
CA ARG A 459 -3.47 28.99 19.81
C ARG A 459 -3.55 29.69 18.44
N ASN A 460 -4.53 29.31 17.62
CA ASN A 460 -4.70 29.62 16.19
C ASN A 460 -3.76 30.69 15.60
N ALA A 461 -2.59 30.28 15.10
CA ALA A 461 -1.71 31.11 14.27
C ALA A 461 -2.49 31.73 13.11
N THR A 462 -3.43 30.98 12.52
CA THR A 462 -4.34 31.46 11.47
C THR A 462 -5.25 32.60 11.95
N ARG A 463 -5.70 32.59 13.21
CA ARG A 463 -6.51 33.69 13.79
C ARG A 463 -5.71 34.97 13.95
N VAL A 464 -4.40 34.89 14.21
CA VAL A 464 -3.53 36.07 14.28
C VAL A 464 -3.54 36.83 12.96
N GLY A 465 -3.44 36.11 11.84
CA GLY A 465 -3.58 36.71 10.51
C GLY A 465 -4.96 37.34 10.27
N TYR A 466 -6.04 36.67 10.69
CA TYR A 466 -7.41 37.20 10.57
C TYR A 466 -7.71 38.40 11.47
N GLN A 467 -7.01 38.53 12.60
CA GLN A 467 -7.18 39.64 13.55
C GLN A 467 -6.42 40.92 13.13
N GLY A 468 -5.75 40.92 11.97
CA GLY A 468 -5.14 42.11 11.39
C GLY A 468 -3.81 42.53 12.03
N TYR A 469 -3.16 41.64 12.78
CA TYR A 469 -1.81 41.92 13.30
C TYR A 469 -0.82 42.08 12.14
N PRO A 470 0.12 43.04 12.21
CA PRO A 470 1.13 43.22 11.18
C PRO A 470 2.09 42.02 11.17
N ALA A 471 2.37 41.48 9.99
CA ALA A 471 3.36 40.42 9.82
C ALA A 471 4.78 41.01 9.98
N LEU A 472 5.60 40.38 10.80
CA LEU A 472 7.02 40.71 10.93
C LEU A 472 7.81 40.23 9.69
N VAL A 473 7.35 39.14 9.08
CA VAL A 473 7.86 38.60 7.81
C VAL A 473 6.66 38.29 6.92
N ASP A 474 6.67 38.82 5.69
CA ASP A 474 5.74 38.42 4.64
C ASP A 474 6.57 37.91 3.44
N SER A 475 6.70 36.59 3.34
CA SER A 475 7.40 35.89 2.25
C SER A 475 6.38 35.35 1.26
N GLN A 476 6.76 34.79 0.12
CA GLN A 476 5.81 34.27 -0.87
C GLN A 476 4.85 33.21 -0.31
N TYR A 477 5.34 32.27 0.51
CA TYR A 477 4.59 31.08 0.95
C TYR A 477 4.22 31.07 2.43
N TYR A 478 4.65 32.07 3.20
CA TYR A 478 4.33 32.15 4.63
C TYR A 478 4.38 33.58 5.15
N ARG A 479 3.71 33.78 6.28
CA ARG A 479 3.83 34.97 7.12
C ARG A 479 4.27 34.56 8.51
N ILE A 480 5.10 35.38 9.13
CA ILE A 480 5.51 35.22 10.52
C ILE A 480 5.00 36.43 11.30
N TYR A 481 4.17 36.18 12.30
CA TYR A 481 3.70 37.18 13.26
C TYR A 481 4.43 36.99 14.58
N LEU A 482 4.60 38.08 15.32
CA LEU A 482 5.16 38.07 16.67
C LEU A 482 4.22 38.84 17.59
N ILE A 483 3.72 38.20 18.63
CA ILE A 483 2.87 38.80 19.66
C ILE A 483 3.52 38.56 21.02
N GLY A 484 4.11 39.60 21.60
CA GLY A 484 4.97 39.46 22.77
C GLY A 484 6.13 38.52 22.46
N ASP A 485 6.32 37.49 23.28
CA ASP A 485 7.40 36.50 23.12
C ASP A 485 6.98 35.27 22.27
N TYR A 486 5.80 35.30 21.66
CA TYR A 486 5.26 34.17 20.89
C TYR A 486 5.19 34.48 19.40
N GLY A 487 5.78 33.60 18.59
CA GLY A 487 5.71 33.65 17.13
C GLY A 487 4.59 32.79 16.57
N PHE A 488 4.11 33.13 15.38
CA PHE A 488 3.08 32.38 14.65
C PHE A 488 3.43 32.34 13.17
N ILE A 489 3.68 31.15 12.64
CA ILE A 489 3.92 30.90 11.21
C ILE A 489 2.60 30.45 10.59
N VAL A 490 2.14 31.23 9.61
CA VAL A 490 0.94 30.92 8.81
C VAL A 490 1.37 30.72 7.38
N MET A 491 1.14 29.53 6.84
CA MET A 491 1.42 29.26 5.44
C MET A 491 0.38 29.96 4.55
N LYS A 492 0.83 30.47 3.40
CA LYS A 492 -0.03 31.10 2.41
C LYS A 492 -0.28 30.12 1.29
N GLU A 493 -1.55 29.75 1.12
CA GLU A 493 -1.95 28.90 0.01
C GLU A 493 -1.50 29.53 -1.31
N PRO A 494 -0.80 28.78 -2.18
CA PRO A 494 -0.41 29.28 -3.48
C PRO A 494 -1.67 29.49 -4.33
N PRO A 495 -1.71 30.55 -5.15
CA PRO A 495 -2.88 30.81 -5.99
C PRO A 495 -3.09 29.64 -6.96
N PRO A 496 -4.36 29.27 -7.26
CA PRO A 496 -4.64 28.21 -8.22
C PRO A 496 -4.04 28.59 -9.56
N ILE A 497 -3.21 27.68 -10.11
CA ILE A 497 -2.55 27.86 -11.39
C ILE A 497 -3.63 27.82 -12.48
N LYS A 498 -4.02 28.99 -12.99
CA LYS A 498 -5.06 29.07 -14.02
C LYS A 498 -4.61 28.50 -15.36
N THR A 499 -3.30 28.56 -15.66
CA THR A 499 -2.66 27.94 -16.84
C THR A 499 -1.15 28.03 -16.72
N LEU A 500 -0.42 26.91 -16.67
CA LEU A 500 1.00 26.87 -17.03
C LEU A 500 1.06 26.81 -18.56
N HIS A 501 1.37 27.93 -19.21
CA HIS A 501 1.76 27.93 -20.61
C HIS A 501 3.24 27.55 -20.68
N TRP A 502 3.53 26.40 -21.29
CA TRP A 502 4.88 25.96 -21.63
C TRP A 502 5.21 26.39 -23.05
#